data_AF-A0A543K4U3-F1
#
_entry.id   AF-A0A543K4U3-F1
#
_cell.length_a   1.000
_cell.length_b   1.000
_cell.length_c   1.000
_cell.angle_alpha   90.00
_cell.angle_beta   90.00
_cell.angle_gamma   90.00
#
_symmetry.space_group_name_H-M   'P 1'
#
loop_
_entity.id
_entity.type
_entity.pdbx_description
1 polymer ?
#
loop_
_entity_poly.entity_id
_entity_poly.type
_entity_poly.pdbx_seq_one_letter_code
_entity_poly.pdbx_strand_id
1 'polypeptide(L)'
;MAAITHIYALEYAAKMMDEDLELLEAIVWNDDNLTYGLIVTVHTGPDEAITALTDDGIEELTDMLRDARITTESWHEFLDDFVHDAELVARIKAQSLR
;
A
#
# COMPACT_ATOMS: atom_id res chain seq x y z
N MET A 1 13.14 24.57 -1.71
CA MET A 1 14.44 24.10 -1.19
C MET A 1 14.57 22.64 -1.56
N ALA A 2 15.75 22.16 -1.93
CA ALA A 2 15.95 20.72 -2.07
C ALA A 2 15.82 20.10 -0.68
N ALA A 3 14.79 19.30 -0.47
CA ALA A 3 14.62 18.47 0.72
C ALA A 3 15.19 17.09 0.42
N ILE A 4 15.72 16.43 1.44
CA ILE A 4 16.05 15.00 1.34
C ILE A 4 14.72 14.26 1.36
N THR A 5 14.47 13.45 0.33
CA THR A 5 13.32 12.53 0.29
C THR A 5 13.83 11.15 0.65
N HIS A 6 13.31 10.57 1.74
CA HIS A 6 13.56 9.17 2.04
C HIS A 6 12.56 8.31 1.28
N ILE A 7 13.03 7.15 0.85
CA ILE A 7 12.21 6.08 0.31
C ILE A 7 12.47 4.81 1.09
N TYR A 8 11.44 4.00 1.26
CA TYR A 8 11.50 2.75 1.99
C TYR A 8 11.00 1.64 1.08
N ALA A 9 11.77 0.57 0.94
CA ALA A 9 11.30 -0.63 0.27
C ALA A 9 9.95 -1.06 0.87
N LEU A 10 9.01 -1.46 0.02
CA LEU A 10 7.63 -1.75 0.44
C LEU A 10 7.58 -2.82 1.54
N GLU A 11 8.46 -3.82 1.48
CA GLU A 11 8.62 -4.84 2.53
C GLU A 11 8.94 -4.21 3.91
N TYR A 12 9.79 -3.18 3.94
CA TYR A 12 10.12 -2.48 5.17
C TYR A 12 9.01 -1.52 5.59
N ALA A 13 8.34 -0.85 4.64
CA ALA A 13 7.17 -0.03 4.92
C ALA A 13 6.04 -0.85 5.57
N ALA A 14 5.72 -2.03 5.04
CA ALA A 14 4.74 -2.96 5.61
C ALA A 14 5.08 -3.30 7.07
N LYS A 15 6.36 -3.61 7.36
CA LYS A 15 6.83 -3.88 8.73
C LYS A 15 6.68 -2.67 9.66
N MET A 16 6.95 -1.47 9.17
CA MET A 16 6.78 -0.23 9.96
C MET A 16 5.32 0.06 10.27
N MET A 17 4.42 -0.23 9.34
CA MET A 17 2.97 -0.04 9.46
C MET A 17 2.29 -1.21 10.20
N ASP A 18 3.03 -2.30 10.45
CA ASP A 18 2.50 -3.59 10.91
C ASP A 18 1.37 -4.10 9.99
N GLU A 19 1.53 -3.94 8.68
CA GLU A 19 0.56 -4.30 7.65
C GLU A 19 0.95 -5.56 6.87
N ASP A 20 -0.04 -6.19 6.26
CA ASP A 20 0.18 -7.31 5.35
C ASP A 20 0.85 -6.81 4.06
N LEU A 21 2.00 -7.39 3.72
CA LEU A 21 2.76 -6.97 2.53
C LEU A 21 1.98 -7.20 1.24
N GLU A 22 1.28 -8.33 1.12
CA GLU A 22 0.55 -8.70 -0.09
C GLU A 22 -0.62 -7.73 -0.35
N LEU A 23 -1.30 -7.28 0.73
CA LEU A 23 -2.26 -6.18 0.67
C LEU A 23 -1.62 -4.89 0.13
N LEU A 24 -0.48 -4.47 0.69
CA LEU A 24 0.16 -3.23 0.25
C LEU A 24 0.62 -3.33 -1.20
N GLU A 25 1.20 -4.46 -1.60
CA GLU A 25 1.61 -4.76 -2.98
C GLU A 25 0.43 -4.63 -3.94
N ALA A 26 -0.73 -5.17 -3.57
CA ALA A 26 -1.91 -5.12 -4.42
C ALA A 26 -2.51 -3.70 -4.52
N ILE A 27 -2.41 -2.88 -3.47
CA ILE A 27 -2.81 -1.47 -3.51
C ILE A 27 -1.85 -0.67 -4.42
N VAL A 28 -0.54 -0.79 -4.21
CA VAL A 28 0.44 0.02 -4.97
C VAL A 28 0.72 -0.50 -6.38
N TRP A 29 0.16 -1.68 -6.74
CA TRP A 29 0.20 -2.19 -8.11
C TRP A 29 -0.52 -1.25 -9.08
N ASN A 30 -1.58 -0.57 -8.61
CA ASN A 30 -2.21 0.51 -9.36
C ASN A 30 -1.60 1.85 -8.92
N ASP A 31 -0.81 2.47 -9.79
CA ASP A 31 -0.12 3.73 -9.46
C ASP A 31 -1.08 4.92 -9.25
N ASP A 32 -2.31 4.84 -9.78
CA ASP A 32 -3.38 5.83 -9.57
C ASP A 32 -4.00 5.77 -8.16
N ASN A 33 -3.69 4.74 -7.35
CA ASN A 33 -4.23 4.61 -6.00
C ASN A 33 -3.62 5.59 -4.99
N LEU A 34 -2.44 6.14 -5.28
CA LEU A 34 -1.75 7.11 -4.43
C LEU A 34 -1.43 8.39 -5.21
N THR A 35 -1.19 9.48 -4.49
CA THR A 35 -0.72 10.73 -5.10
C THR A 35 0.56 10.49 -5.92
N TYR A 36 0.65 11.18 -7.07
CA TYR A 36 1.76 11.02 -7.99
C TYR A 36 3.12 11.28 -7.32
N GLY A 37 4.05 10.35 -7.52
CA GLY A 37 5.41 10.40 -6.98
C GLY A 37 5.58 9.77 -5.59
N LEU A 38 4.51 9.20 -5.01
CA LEU A 38 4.58 8.50 -3.73
C LEU A 38 4.99 7.03 -3.88
N ILE A 39 4.67 6.40 -5.01
CA ILE A 39 5.13 5.06 -5.38
C ILE A 39 6.39 5.20 -6.24
N VAL A 40 7.46 4.52 -5.83
CA VAL A 40 8.77 4.58 -6.47
C VAL A 40 9.20 3.19 -6.89
N THR A 41 9.45 2.99 -8.19
CA THR A 41 10.11 1.78 -8.70
C THR A 41 11.62 1.95 -8.62
N VAL A 42 12.31 1.08 -7.89
CA VAL A 42 13.76 1.08 -7.74
C VAL A 42 14.34 -0.10 -8.51
N HIS A 43 15.03 0.16 -9.61
CA HIS A 43 15.72 -0.86 -10.38
C HIS A 43 17.01 -1.29 -9.65
N THR A 44 17.06 -2.55 -9.20
CA THR A 44 18.23 -3.17 -8.58
C THR A 44 19.09 -3.92 -9.60
N GLY A 45 18.56 -4.16 -10.80
CA GLY A 45 19.26 -4.76 -11.94
C GLY A 45 18.53 -4.50 -13.26
N PRO A 46 18.99 -5.10 -14.38
CA PRO A 46 18.37 -4.92 -15.71
C PRO A 46 16.89 -5.33 -15.77
N ASP A 47 16.54 -6.42 -15.08
CA ASP A 47 15.20 -7.01 -15.06
C ASP A 47 14.67 -7.16 -13.62
N GLU A 48 15.32 -6.52 -12.65
CA GLU A 48 14.97 -6.59 -11.24
C GLU A 48 14.62 -5.20 -10.73
N ALA A 49 13.43 -5.08 -10.14
CA ALA A 49 12.98 -3.87 -9.49
C ALA A 49 12.20 -4.21 -8.23
N ILE A 50 12.27 -3.31 -7.26
CA ILE A 50 11.44 -3.33 -6.07
C ILE A 50 10.56 -2.10 -6.04
N THR A 51 9.39 -2.23 -5.42
CA THR A 51 8.53 -1.09 -5.11
C THR A 51 8.98 -0.48 -3.77
N ALA A 52 8.98 0.84 -3.71
CA ALA A 52 9.28 1.62 -2.52
C ALA A 52 8.26 2.76 -2.38
N LEU A 53 8.08 3.23 -1.15
CA LEU A 53 7.23 4.37 -0.82
C LEU A 53 8.07 5.51 -0.26
N THR A 54 7.69 6.75 -0.56
CA THR A 54 8.22 7.93 0.13
C THR A 54 7.66 8.02 1.56
N ASP A 55 8.22 8.91 2.39
CA ASP A 55 7.63 9.24 3.70
C ASP A 55 6.14 9.63 3.54
N ASP A 56 5.83 10.53 2.60
CA ASP A 56 4.46 10.99 2.30
C ASP A 56 3.57 9.84 1.78
N GLY A 57 4.13 8.88 1.04
CA GLY A 57 3.42 7.69 0.55
C GLY A 57 3.01 6.75 1.67
N ILE A 58 3.86 6.60 2.68
CA ILE A 58 3.53 5.83 3.88
C ILE A 58 2.45 6.54 4.68
N GLU A 59 2.51 7.86 4.82
CA GLU A 59 1.48 8.65 5.51
C GLU A 59 0.12 8.54 4.83
N GLU A 60 0.06 8.79 3.51
CA GLU A 60 -1.18 8.69 2.73
C GLU A 60 -1.80 7.29 2.82
N LEU A 61 -0.99 6.24 2.63
CA LEU A 61 -1.47 4.87 2.72
C LEU A 61 -1.93 4.51 4.14
N THR A 62 -1.25 5.01 5.18
CA THR A 62 -1.66 4.82 6.57
C THR A 62 -3.01 5.46 6.85
N ASP A 63 -3.24 6.67 6.36
CA ASP A 63 -4.49 7.39 6.55
C ASP A 63 -5.64 6.73 5.77
N MET A 64 -5.40 6.30 4.53
CA MET A 64 -6.36 5.52 3.74
C MET A 64 -6.81 4.25 4.46
N LEU A 65 -5.85 3.45 4.98
CA LEU A 65 -6.15 2.23 5.71
C LEU A 65 -6.89 2.50 7.03
N ARG A 66 -6.55 3.59 7.72
CA ARG A 66 -7.25 4.01 8.94
C ARG A 66 -8.71 4.36 8.65
N ASP A 67 -8.96 5.13 7.60
CA ASP A 67 -10.30 5.56 7.22
C ASP A 67 -11.15 4.39 6.72
N ALA A 68 -10.55 3.47 5.95
CA ALA A 68 -11.22 2.27 5.48
C ALA A 68 -11.65 1.34 6.63
N ARG A 69 -10.86 1.24 7.70
CA ARG A 69 -11.11 0.32 8.83
C ARG A 69 -12.03 0.86 9.92
N ILE A 70 -12.80 1.91 9.66
CA ILE A 70 -13.81 2.40 10.62
C ILE A 70 -14.92 1.36 10.85
N THR A 71 -15.35 0.67 9.78
CA THR A 71 -16.37 -0.39 9.84
C THR A 71 -15.99 -1.56 8.93
N THR A 72 -16.58 -2.73 9.15
CA THR A 72 -16.41 -3.87 8.24
C THR A 72 -16.94 -3.57 6.84
N GLU A 73 -18.02 -2.80 6.73
CA GLU A 73 -18.60 -2.40 5.43
C GLU A 73 -17.64 -1.50 4.65
N SER A 74 -17.16 -0.41 5.27
CA SER A 74 -16.18 0.49 4.66
C SER A 74 -14.87 -0.22 4.31
N TRP A 75 -14.46 -1.20 5.13
CA TRP A 75 -13.28 -2.00 4.84
C TRP A 75 -13.49 -2.87 3.61
N HIS A 76 -14.67 -3.45 3.46
CA HIS A 76 -15.00 -4.29 2.31
C HIS A 76 -15.12 -3.48 1.01
N GLU A 77 -15.73 -2.30 1.07
CA GLU A 77 -15.82 -1.36 -0.07
C GLU A 77 -14.43 -0.90 -0.50
N PHE A 78 -13.57 -0.49 0.46
CA PHE A 78 -12.19 -0.11 0.17
C PHE A 78 -11.42 -1.23 -0.55
N LEU A 79 -11.54 -2.48 -0.09
CA LEU A 79 -10.87 -3.60 -0.74
C LEU A 79 -11.38 -3.83 -2.16
N ASP A 80 -12.69 -3.67 -2.42
CA ASP A 80 -13.25 -3.82 -3.77
C ASP A 80 -12.81 -2.70 -4.73
N ASP A 81 -12.60 -1.48 -4.20
CA ASP A 81 -12.23 -0.31 -5.00
C ASP A 81 -10.72 -0.23 -5.27
N PHE A 82 -9.88 -0.59 -4.29
CA PHE A 82 -8.43 -0.37 -4.35
C PHE A 82 -7.60 -1.62 -4.63
N VAL A 83 -8.17 -2.83 -4.49
CA VAL A 83 -7.44 -4.10 -4.67
C VAL A 83 -8.04 -4.91 -5.80
N HIS A 84 -7.27 -5.10 -6.89
CA HIS A 84 -7.76 -5.82 -8.06
C HIS A 84 -7.82 -7.35 -7.87
N ASP A 85 -7.00 -7.91 -6.99
CA ASP A 85 -6.94 -9.35 -6.76
C ASP A 85 -8.13 -9.83 -5.93
N ALA A 86 -9.10 -10.45 -6.60
CA ALA A 86 -10.32 -10.96 -5.98
C ALA A 86 -10.08 -12.10 -4.97
N GLU A 87 -9.04 -12.92 -5.15
CA GLU A 87 -8.72 -14.00 -4.20
C GLU A 87 -8.14 -13.42 -2.92
N LEU A 88 -7.23 -12.45 -3.05
CA LEU A 88 -6.69 -11.69 -1.93
C LEU A 88 -7.80 -10.96 -1.16
N VAL A 89 -8.69 -10.25 -1.87
CA VAL A 89 -9.83 -9.54 -1.27
C VAL A 89 -10.70 -10.52 -0.47
N ALA A 90 -11.07 -11.67 -1.04
CA ALA A 90 -11.89 -12.66 -0.34
C ALA A 90 -11.19 -13.19 0.93
N ARG A 91 -9.87 -13.44 0.85
CA ARG A 91 -9.06 -13.92 1.96
C ARG A 91 -8.96 -12.90 3.09
N ILE A 92 -8.82 -11.61 2.77
CA ILE A 92 -8.73 -10.53 3.76
C ILE A 92 -10.11 -10.26 4.39
N LYS A 93 -11.20 -10.25 3.60
CA LYS A 93 -12.58 -10.08 4.11
C LYS A 93 -13.01 -11.20 5.06
N ALA A 94 -12.42 -12.39 4.95
CA ALA A 94 -12.67 -13.49 5.88
C ALA A 94 -11.96 -13.32 7.24
N GLN A 95 -11.01 -12.38 7.35
CA GLN A 95 -10.32 -12.08 8.60
C GLN A 95 -11.13 -11.10 9.45
N SER A 96 -10.88 -11.08 10.76
CA SER A 96 -11.46 -10.07 11.63
C SER A 96 -10.80 -8.72 11.37
N LEU A 97 -11.58 -7.65 11.45
CA LEU A 97 -11.06 -6.29 11.39
C LEU A 97 -10.05 -6.09 12.54
N ARG A 98 -8.90 -5.51 12.21
CA ARG A 98 -7.81 -5.25 13.14
C ARG A 98 -8.06 -4.01 13.98
#